data_AF-U7H582-F1
#
_entry.id   AF-U7H582-F1
#
_cell.length_a   1.000
_cell.length_b   1.000
_cell.length_c   1.000
_cell.angle_alpha   90.00
_cell.angle_beta   90.00
_cell.angle_gamma   90.00
#
_symmetry.space_group_name_H-M   'P 1'
#
loop_
_entity.id
_entity.type
_entity.pdbx_description
1 polymer ?
#
loop_
_entity_poly.entity_id
_entity_poly.type
_entity_poly.pdbx_seq_one_letter_code
_entity_poly.pdbx_strand_id
1 'polypeptide(L)'
;MSDWLRSLETACSHSSQNRVAKRLGVSAAMISQALKGKYPGDLTNLRKRVEGELMGASVDCPVLGRISVRECLDCQRQPFAATNAQRVRLYRACRSGCPNSSIEED
;
A
#
# COMPACT_ATOMS: atom_id res chain seq x y z
N MET A 1 -5.36 -21.57 -5.47
CA MET A 1 -4.37 -20.69 -4.80
C MET A 1 -4.89 -19.26 -4.90
N SER A 2 -5.09 -18.61 -3.76
CA SER A 2 -5.62 -17.24 -3.68
C SER A 2 -4.72 -16.26 -4.46
N ASP A 3 -5.29 -15.39 -5.29
CA ASP A 3 -4.51 -14.51 -6.20
C ASP A 3 -3.44 -13.66 -5.49
N TRP A 4 -3.71 -13.23 -4.26
CA TRP A 4 -2.77 -12.47 -3.46
C TRP A 4 -1.54 -13.29 -3.04
N LEU A 5 -1.68 -14.60 -2.76
CA LEU A 5 -0.52 -15.45 -2.42
C LEU A 5 0.41 -15.61 -3.63
N ARG A 6 -0.17 -15.73 -4.84
CA ARG A 6 0.62 -15.80 -6.09
C ARG A 6 1.36 -14.48 -6.35
N SER A 7 0.71 -13.34 -6.10
CA SER A 7 1.36 -12.02 -6.19
C SER A 7 2.49 -11.88 -5.17
N LEU A 8 2.27 -12.34 -3.92
CA LEU A 8 3.29 -12.36 -2.87
C LEU A 8 4.49 -13.25 -3.24
N GLU A 9 4.23 -14.44 -3.76
CA GLU A 9 5.26 -15.39 -4.22
C GLU A 9 6.08 -14.79 -5.38
N THR A 10 5.41 -14.19 -6.36
CA THR A 10 6.05 -13.49 -7.48
C THR A 10 6.91 -12.33 -6.98
N ALA A 11 6.40 -11.47 -6.09
CA ALA A 11 7.19 -10.38 -5.54
C ALA A 11 8.44 -10.89 -4.78
N CYS A 12 8.32 -12.02 -4.10
CA CYS A 12 9.42 -12.66 -3.40
C CYS A 12 10.45 -13.29 -4.35
N SER A 13 10.02 -13.86 -5.48
CA SER A 13 10.91 -14.45 -6.49
C SER A 13 11.70 -13.40 -7.27
N HIS A 14 11.09 -12.25 -7.57
CA HIS A 14 11.76 -11.10 -8.19
C HIS A 14 12.70 -10.36 -7.23
N SER A 15 12.62 -10.60 -5.93
CA SER A 15 13.44 -9.90 -4.93
C SER A 15 13.88 -10.82 -3.79
N SER A 16 13.41 -10.59 -2.56
CA SER A 16 13.60 -11.49 -1.42
C SER A 16 12.46 -11.32 -0.42
N GLN A 17 12.15 -12.38 0.33
CA GLN A 17 11.14 -12.35 1.41
C GLN A 17 11.42 -11.23 2.42
N ASN A 18 12.69 -10.95 2.75
CA ASN A 18 13.06 -9.85 3.65
C ASN A 18 12.73 -8.46 3.08
N ARG A 19 12.97 -8.22 1.78
CA ARG A 19 12.59 -6.94 1.16
C ARG A 19 11.08 -6.78 1.09
N VAL A 20 10.37 -7.85 0.70
CA VAL A 20 8.91 -7.82 0.61
C VAL A 20 8.28 -7.65 1.99
N ALA A 21 8.82 -8.30 3.02
CA ALA A 21 8.40 -8.13 4.41
C ALA A 21 8.52 -6.67 4.89
N LYS A 22 9.69 -6.06 4.67
CA LYS A 22 9.91 -4.64 4.98
C LYS A 22 8.93 -3.75 4.22
N ARG A 23 8.72 -4.03 2.93
CA ARG A 23 7.79 -3.28 2.07
C ARG A 23 6.34 -3.36 2.54
N LEU A 24 5.91 -4.53 3.02
CA LEU A 24 4.57 -4.77 3.54
C LEU A 24 4.41 -4.39 5.03
N GLY A 25 5.49 -4.03 5.73
CA GLY A 25 5.46 -3.74 7.17
C GLY A 25 5.13 -4.96 8.03
N VAL A 26 5.57 -6.16 7.61
CA VAL A 26 5.37 -7.43 8.32
C VAL A 26 6.70 -8.15 8.54
N SER A 27 6.69 -9.24 9.32
CA SER A 27 7.89 -10.06 9.51
C SER A 27 8.11 -11.01 8.33
N ALA A 28 9.38 -11.29 8.02
CA ALA A 28 9.72 -12.28 6.99
C ALA A 28 9.26 -13.70 7.36
N ALA A 29 9.22 -14.01 8.66
CA ALA A 29 8.66 -15.26 9.17
C ALA A 29 7.16 -15.40 8.83
N MET A 30 6.38 -14.32 8.96
CA MET A 30 4.96 -14.31 8.57
C MET A 30 4.79 -14.60 7.07
N ILE A 31 5.62 -13.99 6.20
CA ILE A 31 5.59 -14.27 4.75
C ILE A 31 5.93 -15.75 4.49
N SER A 32 7.01 -16.26 5.08
CA SER A 32 7.44 -17.65 4.88
C SER A 32 6.38 -18.65 5.32
N GLN A 33 5.74 -18.42 6.48
CA GLN A 33 4.67 -19.26 6.99
C GLN A 33 3.38 -19.13 6.16
N ALA A 34 3.04 -17.93 5.67
CA ALA A 34 1.90 -17.72 4.79
C ALA A 34 2.04 -18.44 3.45
N LEU A 35 3.22 -18.34 2.81
CA LEU A 35 3.52 -19.05 1.56
C LEU A 35 3.48 -20.58 1.72
N LYS A 36 3.86 -21.08 2.91
CA LYS A 36 3.81 -22.52 3.24
C LYS A 36 2.43 -22.99 3.71
N GLY A 37 1.44 -22.09 3.86
CA GLY A 37 0.12 -22.42 4.40
C GLY A 37 0.13 -22.84 5.88
N LYS A 38 1.16 -22.44 6.64
CA LYS A 38 1.38 -22.85 8.04
C LYS A 38 1.23 -21.70 9.04
N TYR A 39 0.82 -20.51 8.59
CA TYR A 39 0.66 -19.37 9.49
C TYR A 39 -0.56 -19.61 10.39
N PRO A 40 -0.39 -19.69 11.73
CA PRO A 40 -1.48 -20.06 12.64
C PRO A 40 -2.44 -18.91 12.94
N GLY A 41 -2.09 -17.67 12.57
CA GLY A 41 -2.91 -16.48 12.82
C GLY A 41 -3.75 -16.05 11.61
N ASP A 42 -4.52 -14.98 11.79
CA ASP A 42 -5.32 -14.39 10.72
C ASP A 42 -4.46 -13.74 9.63
N LEU A 43 -4.60 -14.23 8.41
CA LEU A 43 -3.91 -13.71 7.22
C LEU A 43 -4.66 -12.55 6.55
N THR A 44 -5.83 -12.15 7.04
CA THR A 44 -6.63 -11.05 6.46
C THR A 44 -5.83 -9.74 6.39
N ASN A 45 -5.05 -9.44 7.41
CA ASN A 45 -4.23 -8.23 7.44
C ASN A 45 -3.03 -8.32 6.48
N LEU A 46 -2.44 -9.51 6.31
CA LEU A 46 -1.39 -9.72 5.30
C LEU A 46 -1.97 -9.59 3.89
N ARG A 47 -3.13 -10.20 3.65
CA ARG A 47 -3.86 -10.14 2.37
C ARG A 47 -4.12 -8.69 1.96
N LYS A 48 -4.72 -7.87 2.83
CA LYS A 48 -5.00 -6.45 2.53
C LYS A 48 -3.74 -5.67 2.13
N ARG A 49 -2.62 -5.92 2.83
CA ARG A 49 -1.33 -5.30 2.50
C ARG A 49 -0.81 -5.75 1.14
N VAL A 50 -0.90 -7.04 0.85
CA VAL A 50 -0.47 -7.59 -0.45
C VAL A 50 -1.34 -7.06 -1.59
N GLU A 51 -2.65 -7.01 -1.40
CA GLU A 51 -3.59 -6.45 -2.38
C GLU A 51 -3.30 -4.96 -2.64
N GLY A 52 -3.05 -4.18 -1.57
CA GLY A 52 -2.71 -2.76 -1.67
C GLY A 52 -1.34 -2.45 -2.29
N GLU A 53 -0.32 -3.26 -1.97
CA GLU A 53 1.08 -2.93 -2.26
C GLU A 53 1.68 -3.72 -3.43
N LEU A 54 1.24 -4.97 -3.65
CA LEU A 54 1.82 -5.88 -4.67
C LEU A 54 0.88 -6.13 -5.85
N MET A 55 -0.43 -6.18 -5.61
CA MET A 55 -1.41 -6.39 -6.69
C MET A 55 -1.82 -5.10 -7.40
N GLY A 56 -1.23 -3.97 -7.03
CA GLY A 56 -1.45 -2.70 -7.73
C GLY A 56 -2.88 -2.20 -7.61
N ALA A 57 -3.51 -2.38 -6.43
CA ALA A 57 -4.74 -1.66 -6.13
C ALA A 57 -4.52 -0.18 -6.49
N SER A 58 -5.29 0.29 -7.44
CA SER A 58 -5.20 1.64 -7.98
C SER A 58 -6.42 2.40 -7.53
N VAL A 59 -6.24 3.68 -7.23
CA VAL A 59 -7.32 4.59 -6.86
C VAL A 59 -7.34 5.74 -7.85
N ASP A 60 -8.53 6.28 -8.10
CA ASP A 60 -8.68 7.51 -8.84
C ASP A 60 -8.46 8.69 -7.88
N CYS A 61 -7.27 9.29 -7.98
CA CYS A 61 -6.93 10.52 -7.29
C CYS A 61 -7.55 11.71 -8.04
N PRO A 62 -8.28 12.62 -7.36
CA PRO A 62 -8.86 13.79 -8.00
C PRO A 62 -7.83 14.79 -8.57
N VAL A 63 -6.55 14.65 -8.21
CA VAL A 63 -5.46 15.53 -8.67
C VAL A 63 -4.50 14.84 -9.63
N LEU A 64 -4.16 13.58 -9.39
CA LEU A 64 -3.17 12.82 -10.19
C LEU A 64 -3.79 11.82 -11.17
N GLY A 65 -5.11 11.61 -11.12
CA GLY A 65 -5.77 10.56 -11.88
C GLY A 65 -5.53 9.18 -11.27
N ARG A 66 -5.50 8.14 -12.10
CA ARG A 66 -5.32 6.76 -11.65
C ARG A 66 -3.89 6.54 -11.15
N ILE A 67 -3.74 6.39 -9.84
CA ILE A 67 -2.47 6.14 -9.16
C ILE A 67 -2.54 4.87 -8.32
N SER A 68 -1.39 4.31 -7.94
CA SER A 68 -1.37 3.21 -6.98
C SER A 68 -1.86 3.66 -5.60
N VAL A 69 -2.48 2.75 -4.84
CA VAL A 69 -2.86 3.00 -3.44
C VAL A 69 -1.66 3.47 -2.61
N ARG A 70 -0.47 2.90 -2.87
CA ARG A 70 0.76 3.34 -2.22
C ARG A 70 1.08 4.80 -2.51
N GLU A 71 1.05 5.19 -3.78
CA GLU A 71 1.32 6.57 -4.18
C GLU A 71 0.29 7.54 -3.59
N CYS A 72 -0.97 7.11 -3.48
CA CYS A 72 -2.00 7.86 -2.77
C CYS A 72 -1.66 8.06 -1.28
N LEU A 73 -1.24 7.01 -0.57
CA LEU A 73 -0.84 7.07 0.84
C LEU A 73 0.43 7.91 1.04
N ASP A 74 1.42 7.77 0.16
CA ASP A 74 2.64 8.56 0.18
C ASP A 74 2.32 10.05 -0.01
N CYS A 75 1.39 10.38 -0.90
CA CYS A 75 0.88 11.75 -1.08
C CYS A 75 0.19 12.29 0.17
N GLN A 76 -0.64 11.48 0.84
CA GLN A 76 -1.35 11.88 2.07
C GLN A 76 -0.39 12.21 3.22
N ARG A 77 0.71 11.46 3.33
CA ARG A 77 1.76 11.65 4.36
C ARG A 77 2.65 12.85 4.14
N GLN A 78 2.67 13.43 2.94
CA GLN A 78 3.55 14.56 2.67
C GLN A 78 3.10 15.82 3.42
N PRO A 79 4.03 16.55 4.07
CA PRO A 79 3.72 17.82 4.69
C PRO A 79 3.42 18.88 3.63
N PHE A 80 2.71 19.93 4.06
CA PHE A 80 2.44 21.08 3.21
C PHE A 80 3.76 21.69 2.72
N ALA A 81 3.87 21.90 1.42
CA ALA A 81 4.99 22.60 0.81
C ALA A 81 4.49 23.44 -0.37
N ALA A 82 4.70 24.76 -0.30
CA ALA A 82 4.26 25.72 -1.33
C ALA A 82 5.22 25.82 -2.53
N THR A 83 6.21 24.94 -2.63
CA THR A 83 7.23 24.94 -3.69
C THR A 83 6.70 24.46 -5.05
N ASN A 84 5.53 23.81 -5.09
CA ASN A 84 4.93 23.30 -6.31
C ASN A 84 3.38 23.36 -6.22
N ALA A 85 2.73 23.98 -7.20
CA ALA A 85 1.28 24.12 -7.25
C ALA A 85 0.52 22.78 -7.28
N GLN A 86 1.08 21.71 -7.87
CA GLN A 86 0.52 20.36 -7.74
C GLN A 86 0.57 19.85 -6.30
N ARG A 87 1.68 20.06 -5.58
CA ARG A 87 1.80 19.64 -4.17
C ARG A 87 0.79 20.35 -3.28
N VAL A 88 0.56 21.64 -3.51
CA VAL A 88 -0.47 22.41 -2.81
C VAL A 88 -1.87 21.84 -3.08
N ARG A 89 -2.18 21.54 -4.35
CA ARG A 89 -3.47 20.93 -4.74
C ARG A 89 -3.67 19.55 -4.13
N LEU A 90 -2.65 18.70 -4.14
CA LEU A 90 -2.64 17.38 -3.51
C LEU A 90 -2.88 17.47 -2.00
N TYR A 91 -2.11 18.30 -1.30
CA TYR A 91 -2.22 18.47 0.14
C TYR A 91 -3.64 18.89 0.55
N ARG A 92 -4.21 19.86 -0.17
CA ARG A 92 -5.59 20.33 0.04
C ARG A 92 -6.61 19.26 -0.29
N ALA A 93 -6.53 18.62 -1.47
CA ALA A 93 -7.48 17.60 -1.88
C ALA A 93 -7.54 16.43 -0.88
N CYS A 94 -6.38 15.97 -0.38
CA CYS A 94 -6.32 14.93 0.64
C CYS A 94 -7.01 15.33 1.96
N ARG A 95 -7.12 16.62 2.28
CA ARG A 95 -7.70 17.15 3.54
C ARG A 95 -9.01 17.92 3.33
N SER A 96 -9.65 17.77 2.17
CA SER A 96 -10.91 18.47 1.85
C SER A 96 -11.91 17.53 1.16
N GLY A 97 -12.06 16.32 1.71
CA GLY A 97 -13.08 15.37 1.27
C GLY A 97 -12.65 14.43 0.13
N CYS A 98 -11.35 14.12 0.02
CA CYS A 98 -10.93 13.05 -0.90
C CYS A 98 -11.52 11.69 -0.46
N PRO A 99 -12.19 10.94 -1.36
CA PRO A 99 -12.85 9.68 -1.02
C PRO A 99 -11.87 8.56 -0.62
N ASN A 100 -10.59 8.73 -0.95
CA ASN A 100 -9.52 7.79 -0.62
C ASN A 100 -8.65 8.28 0.56
N SER A 101 -9.01 9.41 1.19
CA SER A 101 -8.23 9.94 2.30
C SER A 101 -8.45 9.15 3.58
N SER A 102 -7.35 8.81 4.27
CA SER A 102 -7.36 8.21 5.60
C SER A 102 -6.80 9.15 6.66
N ILE A 103 -6.79 10.46 6.39
CA ILE A 103 -6.31 11.49 7.32
C ILE A 103 -7.50 11.88 8.19
N GLU A 104 -7.46 11.57 9.49
CA GLU A 104 -8.38 12.15 10.47
C GLU A 104 -8.00 13.63 10.62
N GLU A 105 -8.96 14.53 10.39
CA GLU A 105 -8.78 15.95 10.69
C GLU A 105 -8.71 16.12 12.22
N ASP A 106 -7.56 16.58 12.72
CA ASP A 106 -7.35 17.02 14.12
C ASP A 106 -7.83 18.46 14.30
#